data_AF-A0AAE0LD50-F1
#
_entry.id   AF-A0AAE0LD50-F1
#
_cell.length_a   1.000
_cell.length_b   1.000
_cell.length_c   1.000
_cell.angle_alpha   90.00
_cell.angle_beta   90.00
_cell.angle_gamma   90.00
#
_symmetry.space_group_name_H-M   'P 1'
#
loop_
_entity.id
_entity.type
_entity.pdbx_description
1 polymer ?
#
loop_
_entity_poly.entity_id
_entity_poly.type
_entity_poly.pdbx_seq_one_letter_code
_entity_poly.pdbx_strand_id
1 'polypeptide(L)'
;MASLYLATTDGGFEEILSAEVAQQGGIVKEIRQGKVVFERGTANLSTLRKLKCAHAILAFVRFIENVPKDRAALEILEAALLDKEAWEPALLILQEWRPDLRGRLPTFRVTAHRRCSVRPKHQYSSIEISGFVGSALHETMRWPVRMENFDVEVQAWVRTLHTKLIKSGQCCG
;
A
#
# COMPACT_ATOMS: atom_id res chain seq x y z
N MET A 1 -3.26 13.81 -12.69
CA MET A 1 -3.53 13.34 -11.31
C MET A 1 -2.31 13.58 -10.45
N ALA A 2 -2.46 13.86 -9.16
CA ALA A 2 -1.31 14.03 -8.25
C ALA A 2 -0.67 12.67 -7.92
N SER A 3 0.67 12.62 -7.88
CA SER A 3 1.43 11.45 -7.43
C SER A 3 1.40 11.34 -5.91
N LEU A 4 0.83 10.25 -5.41
CA LEU A 4 0.66 9.98 -3.98
C LEU A 4 1.69 8.97 -3.49
N TYR A 5 2.16 9.20 -2.27
CA TYR A 5 3.07 8.34 -1.54
C TYR A 5 2.32 7.69 -0.38
N LEU A 6 2.73 6.48 -0.02
CA LEU A 6 2.27 5.78 1.17
C LEU A 6 3.48 5.55 2.09
N ALA A 7 3.48 6.18 3.26
CA ALA A 7 4.40 5.83 4.34
C ALA A 7 3.73 4.84 5.28
N THR A 8 4.47 3.79 5.67
CA THR A 8 4.01 2.76 6.62
C THR A 8 4.68 2.94 7.96
N THR A 9 3.96 2.65 9.05
CA THR A 9 4.46 2.73 10.43
C THR A 9 3.72 1.73 11.32
N ASP A 10 4.13 1.61 12.58
CA ASP A 10 3.39 0.83 13.57
C ASP A 10 2.07 1.51 13.93
N GLY A 11 1.07 0.70 14.29
CA GLY A 11 -0.22 1.23 14.70
C GLY A 11 -0.08 2.10 15.95
N GLY A 12 -0.61 3.32 15.92
CA GLY A 12 -0.49 4.33 16.99
C GLY A 12 0.56 5.42 16.74
N PHE A 13 1.40 5.28 15.71
CA PHE A 13 2.42 6.28 15.35
C PHE A 13 2.03 7.17 14.16
N GLU A 14 0.80 7.06 13.67
CA GLU A 14 0.37 7.71 12.43
C GLU A 14 0.38 9.24 12.53
N GLU A 15 -0.01 9.79 13.68
CA GLU A 15 0.03 11.24 13.93
C GLU A 15 1.46 11.78 13.96
N ILE A 16 2.38 11.05 14.60
CA ILE A 16 3.80 11.40 14.64
C ILE A 16 4.39 11.36 13.24
N LEU A 17 4.14 10.28 12.48
CA LEU A 17 4.58 10.16 11.10
C LEU A 17 3.98 11.28 10.22
N SER A 18 2.71 11.64 10.42
CA SER A 18 2.05 12.73 9.70
C SER A 18 2.72 14.08 9.97
N ALA A 19 3.07 14.34 11.23
CA ALA A 19 3.82 15.53 11.61
C ALA A 19 5.22 15.55 10.98
N GLU A 20 5.93 14.42 10.95
CA GLU A 20 7.23 14.32 10.27
C GLU A 20 7.10 14.59 8.76
N VAL A 21 6.10 14.01 8.09
CA VAL A 21 5.83 14.26 6.66
C VAL A 21 5.60 15.75 6.40
N ALA A 22 4.75 16.39 7.20
CA ALA A 22 4.47 17.82 7.08
C ALA A 22 5.72 18.68 7.32
N GLN A 23 6.53 18.34 8.32
CA GLN A 23 7.79 19.03 8.61
C GLN A 23 8.79 18.97 7.44
N GLN A 24 8.78 17.89 6.66
CA GLN A 24 9.62 17.75 5.46
C GLN A 24 9.02 18.45 4.22
N GLY A 25 7.85 19.09 4.32
CA GLY A 25 7.17 19.77 3.23
C GLY A 25 6.16 18.90 2.46
N GLY A 26 5.87 17.69 2.95
CA GLY A 26 4.81 16.83 2.43
C GLY A 26 3.42 17.30 2.84
N ILE A 27 2.40 16.92 2.08
CA ILE A 27 1.01 17.28 2.33
C ILE A 27 0.22 16.00 2.62
N VAL A 28 -0.10 15.77 3.89
CA VAL A 28 -0.90 14.60 4.31
C VAL A 28 -2.31 14.69 3.72
N LYS A 29 -2.76 13.59 3.10
CA LYS A 29 -4.09 13.49 2.48
C LYS A 29 -5.01 12.57 3.24
N GLU A 30 -4.45 11.48 3.77
CA GLU A 30 -5.25 10.45 4.40
C GLU A 30 -4.43 9.68 5.42
N ILE A 31 -5.04 9.39 6.58
CA ILE A 31 -4.44 8.59 7.64
C ILE A 31 -5.28 7.33 7.82
N ARG A 32 -4.63 6.17 7.81
CA ARG A 32 -5.22 4.86 8.09
C ARG A 32 -4.34 4.12 9.07
N GLN A 33 -4.86 3.11 9.75
CA GLN A 33 -4.08 2.36 10.73
C GLN A 33 -2.76 1.80 10.14
N GLY A 34 -1.64 2.30 10.67
CA GLY A 34 -0.25 2.04 10.30
C GLY A 34 0.20 2.67 8.98
N LYS A 35 -0.54 3.65 8.46
CA LYS A 35 -0.39 4.15 7.09
C LYS A 35 -0.73 5.65 6.97
N VAL A 36 0.15 6.40 6.31
CA VAL A 36 -0.09 7.81 5.97
C VAL A 36 0.06 7.97 4.46
N VAL A 37 -1.00 8.43 3.79
CA VAL A 37 -0.98 8.80 2.38
C VAL A 37 -0.75 10.30 2.26
N PHE A 38 0.19 10.69 1.42
CA PHE A 38 0.58 12.09 1.28
C PHE A 38 1.03 12.43 -0.14
N GLU A 39 0.89 13.70 -0.51
CA GLU A 39 1.57 14.29 -1.66
C GLU A 39 2.95 14.80 -1.24
N ARG A 40 3.90 14.78 -2.17
CA ARG A 40 5.25 15.28 -1.91
C ARG A 40 5.28 16.76 -1.50
N GLY A 41 4.38 17.59 -2.02
CA GLY A 41 4.42 19.04 -1.80
C GLY A 41 5.77 19.63 -2.23
N THR A 42 6.43 20.34 -1.30
CA THR A 42 7.77 20.91 -1.50
C THR A 42 8.90 20.00 -1.05
N ALA A 43 8.58 18.84 -0.46
CA ALA A 43 9.58 17.86 -0.04
C ALA A 43 10.38 17.35 -1.26
N ASN A 44 11.63 16.95 -1.03
CA ASN A 44 12.38 16.21 -2.03
C ASN A 44 12.55 14.75 -1.57
N LEU A 45 12.92 13.87 -2.50
CA LEU A 45 13.00 12.43 -2.18
C LEU A 45 14.06 12.10 -1.12
N SER A 46 15.15 12.87 -1.07
CA SER A 46 16.22 12.65 -0.10
C SER A 46 15.81 12.98 1.32
N THR A 47 14.89 13.94 1.51
CA THR A 47 14.33 14.28 2.84
C THR A 47 13.26 13.29 3.25
N LEU A 48 12.40 12.87 2.33
CA LEU A 48 11.40 11.82 2.60
C LEU A 48 12.07 10.52 3.08
N ARG A 49 13.19 10.11 2.49
CA ARG A 49 13.94 8.91 2.95
C ARG A 49 14.48 9.00 4.38
N LYS A 50 14.43 10.17 5.02
CA LYS A 50 14.91 10.41 6.40
C LYS A 50 13.78 10.44 7.43
N LEU A 51 12.52 10.18 7.03
CA LEU A 51 11.41 10.02 7.97
C LEU A 51 11.75 8.88 8.94
N LYS A 52 11.73 9.16 10.25
CA LYS A 52 12.21 8.24 11.28
C LYS A 52 11.12 7.28 11.71
N CYS A 53 9.87 7.73 11.71
CA CYS A 53 8.71 6.91 12.04
C CYS A 53 8.26 6.02 10.86
N ALA A 54 8.82 6.21 9.66
CA ALA A 54 8.44 5.42 8.49
C ALA A 54 9.28 4.13 8.39
N HIS A 55 8.60 2.97 8.32
CA HIS A 55 9.24 1.70 7.98
C HIS A 55 9.57 1.60 6.50
N ALA A 56 8.67 2.12 5.67
CA ALA A 56 8.83 2.17 4.23
C ALA A 56 8.01 3.32 3.66
N ILE A 57 8.51 3.90 2.57
CA ILE A 57 7.79 4.85 1.73
C ILE A 57 7.62 4.19 0.38
N LEU A 58 6.40 4.23 -0.14
CA LEU A 58 6.00 3.51 -1.34
C LEU A 58 5.25 4.45 -2.28
N ALA A 59 5.24 4.15 -3.57
CA ALA A 59 4.32 4.75 -4.51
C ALA A 59 2.90 4.21 -4.22
N PHE A 60 1.94 5.10 -3.97
CA PHE A 60 0.57 4.71 -3.68
C PHE A 60 -0.23 4.56 -4.98
N VAL A 61 -0.94 3.43 -5.10
CA VAL A 61 -1.84 3.17 -6.23
C VAL A 61 -3.26 3.58 -5.83
N ARG A 62 -3.88 2.84 -4.90
CA ARG A 62 -5.24 3.11 -4.44
C ARG A 62 -5.58 2.40 -3.13
N PHE A 63 -6.66 2.86 -2.50
CA PHE A 63 -7.45 2.06 -1.57
C PHE A 63 -8.64 1.43 -2.31
N ILE A 64 -9.04 0.27 -1.83
CA ILE A 64 -10.27 -0.41 -2.25
C ILE A 64 -11.06 -0.66 -0.97
N GLU A 65 -12.21 -0.01 -0.87
CA GLU A 65 -13.09 -0.12 0.29
C GLU A 65 -14.08 -1.27 0.13
N ASN A 66 -14.63 -1.74 1.25
CA ASN A 66 -15.69 -2.75 1.28
C ASN A 66 -15.35 -4.07 0.55
N VAL A 67 -14.07 -4.46 0.52
CA VAL A 67 -13.64 -5.74 -0.06
C VAL A 67 -14.33 -6.90 0.70
N PRO A 68 -15.09 -7.77 0.01
CA PRO A 68 -15.76 -8.90 0.64
C PRO A 68 -14.80 -9.86 1.36
N LYS A 69 -15.39 -10.73 2.18
CA LYS A 69 -14.63 -11.79 2.87
C LYS A 69 -14.65 -13.12 2.13
N ASP A 70 -15.50 -13.28 1.12
CA ASP A 70 -15.57 -14.46 0.27
C ASP A 70 -14.70 -14.30 -0.98
N ARG A 71 -14.77 -15.25 -1.90
CA ARG A 71 -13.94 -15.25 -3.12
C ARG A 71 -14.26 -14.11 -4.08
N ALA A 72 -15.44 -13.46 -3.99
CA ALA A 72 -15.77 -12.30 -4.83
C ALA A 72 -14.80 -11.12 -4.60
N ALA A 73 -14.13 -11.09 -3.44
CA ALA A 73 -13.04 -10.18 -3.18
C ALA A 73 -11.92 -10.23 -4.23
N LEU A 74 -11.57 -11.42 -4.72
CA LEU A 74 -10.44 -11.59 -5.64
C LEU A 74 -10.74 -10.94 -7.00
N GLU A 75 -11.99 -11.09 -7.47
CA GLU A 75 -12.47 -10.47 -8.72
C GLU A 75 -12.52 -8.94 -8.60
N ILE A 76 -12.97 -8.41 -7.46
CA ILE A 76 -12.96 -6.96 -7.19
C ILE A 76 -11.53 -6.42 -7.17
N LEU A 77 -10.61 -7.14 -6.52
CA LEU A 77 -9.20 -6.75 -6.46
C LEU A 77 -8.58 -6.76 -7.86
N GLU A 78 -8.83 -7.79 -8.66
CA GLU A 78 -8.34 -7.89 -10.04
C GLU A 78 -8.89 -6.75 -10.92
N ALA A 79 -10.21 -6.55 -10.94
CA ALA A 79 -10.84 -5.50 -11.72
C ALA A 79 -10.31 -4.09 -11.37
N ALA A 80 -10.09 -3.82 -10.08
CA ALA A 80 -9.55 -2.55 -9.61
C ALA A 80 -8.08 -2.30 -10.04
N LEU A 81 -7.34 -3.35 -10.38
CA LEU A 81 -5.94 -3.30 -10.81
C LEU A 81 -5.77 -3.40 -12.33
N LEU A 82 -6.78 -3.88 -13.04
CA LEU A 82 -6.82 -3.85 -14.50
C LEU A 82 -6.94 -2.42 -15.06
N ASP A 83 -7.45 -1.48 -14.24
CA ASP A 83 -7.48 -0.05 -14.52
C ASP A 83 -6.06 0.53 -14.62
N LYS A 84 -5.57 0.66 -15.86
CA LYS A 84 -4.23 1.16 -16.16
C LYS A 84 -4.01 2.59 -15.66
N GLU A 85 -5.03 3.43 -15.70
CA GLU A 85 -4.92 4.85 -15.29
C GLU A 85 -4.63 4.97 -13.80
N ALA A 86 -5.13 4.03 -12.99
CA ALA A 86 -4.85 3.98 -11.55
C ALA A 86 -3.35 3.83 -11.22
N TRP A 87 -2.56 3.28 -12.14
CA TRP A 87 -1.13 3.04 -11.91
C TRP A 87 -0.23 4.19 -12.34
N GLU A 88 -0.68 5.05 -13.26
CA GLU A 88 0.17 6.09 -13.86
C GLU A 88 0.85 7.00 -12.81
N PRO A 89 0.15 7.50 -11.77
CA PRO A 89 0.79 8.35 -10.77
C PRO A 89 1.89 7.62 -9.98
N ALA A 90 1.70 6.31 -9.74
CA ALA A 90 2.68 5.47 -9.05
C ALA A 90 3.89 5.13 -9.93
N LEU A 91 3.66 4.92 -11.23
CA LEU A 91 4.74 4.69 -12.20
C LEU A 91 5.65 5.91 -12.35
N LEU A 92 5.10 7.13 -12.29
CA LEU A 92 5.91 8.36 -12.30
C LEU A 92 6.86 8.42 -11.10
N ILE A 93 6.37 8.07 -9.91
CA ILE A 93 7.21 7.98 -8.70
C ILE A 93 8.29 6.91 -8.89
N LEU A 94 7.93 5.73 -9.41
CA LEU A 94 8.88 4.65 -9.66
C LEU A 94 10.01 5.10 -10.60
N GLN A 95 9.67 5.78 -11.71
CA GLN A 95 10.65 6.29 -12.67
C GLN A 95 11.53 7.42 -12.11
N GLU A 96 11.06 8.13 -11.09
CA GLU A 96 11.87 9.09 -10.33
C GLU A 96 12.86 8.39 -9.40
N TRP A 97 12.41 7.33 -8.71
CA TRP A 97 13.22 6.59 -7.73
C TRP A 97 14.21 5.64 -8.36
N ARG A 98 13.85 5.10 -9.53
CA ARG A 98 14.57 4.07 -10.27
C ARG A 98 14.69 4.50 -11.73
N PRO A 99 15.48 5.56 -12.01
CA PRO A 99 15.69 6.04 -13.38
C PRO A 99 16.30 4.96 -14.29
N ASP A 100 16.97 3.96 -13.72
CA ASP A 100 17.50 2.77 -14.41
C ASP A 100 16.41 1.84 -14.99
N LEU A 101 15.14 2.02 -14.59
CA LEU A 101 13.99 1.30 -15.14
C LEU A 101 13.37 2.01 -16.36
N ARG A 102 13.79 3.23 -16.68
CA ARG A 102 13.23 3.97 -17.82
C ARG A 102 13.57 3.27 -19.13
N GLY A 103 12.55 3.03 -19.96
CA GLY A 103 12.72 2.42 -21.29
C GLY A 103 12.88 0.89 -21.28
N ARG A 104 12.78 0.21 -20.13
CA ARG A 104 12.76 -1.26 -20.06
C ARG A 104 11.50 -1.76 -19.35
N LEU A 105 11.12 -3.01 -19.64
CA LEU A 105 10.07 -3.71 -18.90
C LEU A 105 10.66 -4.22 -17.57
N PRO A 106 10.24 -3.71 -16.41
CA PRO A 106 10.72 -4.19 -15.13
C PRO A 106 10.14 -5.57 -14.84
N THR A 107 10.93 -6.37 -14.12
CA THR A 107 10.46 -7.61 -13.50
C THR A 107 9.82 -7.30 -12.14
N PHE A 108 8.82 -8.06 -11.73
CA PHE A 108 8.15 -7.78 -10.45
C PHE A 108 7.79 -9.03 -9.64
N ARG A 109 7.58 -8.83 -8.34
CA ARG A 109 6.89 -9.77 -7.46
C ARG A 109 5.71 -9.11 -6.75
N VAL A 110 4.79 -9.94 -6.24
CA VAL A 110 3.67 -9.47 -5.40
C VAL A 110 3.76 -10.05 -4.01
N THR A 111 3.78 -9.17 -3.01
CA THR A 111 3.71 -9.52 -1.59
C THR A 111 2.35 -9.13 -1.03
N ALA A 112 1.53 -10.12 -0.70
CA ALA A 112 0.21 -9.91 -0.12
C ALA A 112 0.22 -10.09 1.40
N HIS A 113 -0.27 -9.08 2.10
CA HIS A 113 -0.47 -9.06 3.55
C HIS A 113 -1.96 -9.15 3.86
N ARG A 114 -2.38 -10.27 4.42
CA ARG A 114 -3.77 -10.53 4.79
C ARG A 114 -3.90 -10.56 6.32
N ARG A 115 -4.64 -9.61 6.89
CA ARG A 115 -4.99 -9.62 8.33
C ARG A 115 -6.51 -9.68 8.50
N CYS A 116 -6.97 -10.64 9.26
CA CYS A 116 -8.38 -10.78 9.63
C CYS A 116 -8.48 -10.99 11.13
N SER A 117 -8.94 -9.98 11.86
CA SER A 117 -9.09 -9.99 13.32
C SER A 117 -10.48 -10.42 13.78
N VAL A 118 -11.41 -10.67 12.84
CA VAL A 118 -12.83 -10.93 13.13
C VAL A 118 -13.34 -12.17 12.42
N ARG A 119 -14.40 -12.78 12.96
CA ARG A 119 -15.16 -13.83 12.27
C ARG A 119 -16.30 -13.22 11.43
N PRO A 120 -16.72 -13.89 10.34
CA PRO A 120 -16.00 -15.00 9.69
C PRO A 120 -14.66 -14.53 9.14
N LYS A 121 -13.70 -15.47 9.03
CA LYS A 121 -12.39 -15.23 8.41
C LYS A 121 -12.55 -15.05 6.90
N HIS A 122 -11.55 -14.46 6.23
CA HIS A 122 -11.51 -14.46 4.77
C HIS A 122 -11.46 -15.89 4.22
N GLN A 123 -12.26 -16.17 3.19
CA GLN A 123 -12.31 -17.43 2.44
C GLN A 123 -11.27 -17.48 1.31
N TYR A 124 -10.28 -16.59 1.37
CA TYR A 124 -9.12 -16.54 0.49
C TYR A 124 -7.84 -16.34 1.32
N SER A 125 -6.74 -16.84 0.79
CA SER A 125 -5.39 -16.77 1.33
C SER A 125 -4.62 -15.55 0.82
N SER A 126 -3.47 -15.24 1.45
CA SER A 126 -2.54 -14.24 0.91
C SER A 126 -1.93 -14.69 -0.42
N ILE A 127 -1.71 -15.98 -0.61
CA ILE A 127 -1.17 -16.52 -1.87
C ILE A 127 -2.16 -16.28 -3.02
N GLU A 128 -3.45 -16.50 -2.79
CA GLU A 128 -4.49 -16.19 -3.79
C GLU A 128 -4.54 -14.69 -4.12
N ILE A 129 -4.44 -13.81 -3.11
CA ILE A 129 -4.34 -12.36 -3.37
C ILE A 129 -3.11 -12.06 -4.23
N SER A 130 -1.93 -12.57 -3.88
CA SER A 130 -0.71 -12.36 -4.68
C SER A 130 -0.86 -12.87 -6.12
N GLY A 131 -1.52 -14.02 -6.31
CA GLY A 131 -1.77 -14.60 -7.63
C GLY A 131 -2.67 -13.73 -8.50
N PHE A 132 -3.82 -13.29 -7.97
CA PHE A 132 -4.76 -12.44 -8.70
C PHE A 132 -4.18 -11.05 -9.00
N VAL A 133 -3.55 -10.41 -8.01
CA VAL A 133 -2.87 -9.12 -8.21
C VAL A 133 -1.74 -9.25 -9.24
N GLY A 134 -0.98 -10.34 -9.20
CA GLY A 134 0.10 -10.61 -10.16
C GLY A 134 -0.42 -10.84 -11.57
N SER A 135 -1.51 -11.60 -11.71
CA SER A 135 -2.19 -11.81 -13.00
C SER A 135 -2.64 -10.47 -13.60
N ALA A 136 -3.38 -9.67 -12.83
CA ALA A 136 -3.88 -8.37 -13.25
C ALA A 136 -2.75 -7.45 -13.70
N LEU A 137 -1.67 -7.35 -12.90
CA LEU A 137 -0.54 -6.49 -13.26
C LEU A 137 0.20 -6.98 -14.50
N HIS A 138 0.39 -8.29 -14.65
CA HIS A 138 1.00 -8.87 -15.84
C HIS A 138 0.17 -8.56 -17.09
N GLU A 139 -1.16 -8.66 -17.00
CA GLU A 139 -2.07 -8.34 -18.10
C GLU A 139 -2.02 -6.84 -18.47
N THR A 140 -2.12 -5.96 -17.48
CA THR A 140 -2.16 -4.50 -17.68
C THR A 140 -0.82 -3.92 -18.13
N MET A 141 0.28 -4.37 -17.51
CA MET A 141 1.60 -3.76 -17.68
C MET A 141 2.55 -4.57 -18.57
N ARG A 142 2.23 -5.84 -18.83
CA ARG A 142 3.12 -6.79 -19.54
C ARG A 142 4.48 -6.98 -18.86
N TRP A 143 4.55 -6.73 -17.56
CA TRP A 143 5.77 -6.94 -16.78
C TRP A 143 5.97 -8.44 -16.52
N PRO A 144 7.17 -8.99 -16.68
CA PRO A 144 7.44 -10.39 -16.31
C PRO A 144 7.48 -10.58 -14.80
N VAL A 145 6.85 -11.65 -14.31
CA VAL A 145 6.91 -12.05 -12.90
C VAL A 145 8.25 -12.71 -12.59
N ARG A 146 8.91 -12.31 -11.50
CA ARG A 146 10.08 -12.98 -10.93
C ARG A 146 10.01 -12.99 -9.40
N MET A 147 10.17 -14.15 -8.79
CA MET A 147 10.15 -14.28 -7.32
C MET A 147 11.48 -13.87 -6.68
N GLU A 148 12.56 -13.95 -7.45
CA GLU A 148 13.93 -13.61 -7.04
C GLU A 148 14.52 -12.57 -8.00
N ASN A 149 15.39 -11.69 -7.49
CA ASN A 149 16.07 -10.66 -8.28
C ASN A 149 15.10 -9.81 -9.13
N PHE A 150 13.97 -9.43 -8.55
CA PHE A 150 12.96 -8.59 -9.19
C PHE A 150 13.34 -7.10 -9.11
N ASP A 151 12.85 -6.30 -10.05
CA ASP A 151 13.08 -4.85 -10.08
C ASP A 151 12.13 -4.10 -9.15
N VAL A 152 10.88 -4.57 -9.06
CA VAL A 152 9.77 -3.92 -8.36
C VAL A 152 9.03 -4.91 -7.46
N GLU A 153 8.78 -4.51 -6.22
CA GLU A 153 7.86 -5.23 -5.32
C GLU A 153 6.52 -4.50 -5.23
N VAL A 154 5.45 -5.16 -5.64
CA VAL A 154 4.08 -4.68 -5.46
C VAL A 154 3.52 -5.28 -4.18
N GLN A 155 3.01 -4.42 -3.30
CA GLN A 155 2.46 -4.86 -2.02
C GLN A 155 0.95 -4.65 -1.97
N ALA A 156 0.22 -5.71 -1.63
CA ALA A 156 -1.22 -5.69 -1.46
C ALA A 156 -1.56 -5.92 0.02
N TRP A 157 -2.36 -5.05 0.63
CA TRP A 157 -2.80 -5.23 2.01
C TRP A 157 -4.31 -5.37 2.08
N VAL A 158 -4.78 -6.53 2.52
CA VAL A 158 -6.21 -6.76 2.78
C VAL A 158 -6.40 -6.88 4.30
N ARG A 159 -7.19 -5.96 4.87
CA ARG A 159 -7.45 -5.89 6.31
C ARG A 159 -8.94 -5.80 6.58
N THR A 160 -9.46 -6.64 7.48
CA THR A 160 -10.74 -6.36 8.14
C THR A 160 -10.47 -5.55 9.40
N LEU A 161 -11.04 -4.34 9.50
CA LEU A 161 -10.95 -3.53 10.72
C LEU A 161 -12.11 -3.84 11.67
N HIS A 162 -11.83 -3.81 12.97
CA HIS A 162 -12.83 -3.70 14.02
C HIS A 162 -12.31 -2.72 15.06
N THR A 163 -13.10 -1.70 15.40
CA THR A 163 -12.85 -0.88 16.59
C THR A 163 -13.46 -1.61 17.79
N LYS A 164 -12.66 -2.34 18.58
CA LYS A 164 -13.10 -2.79 19.92
C LYS A 164 -12.53 -1.80 20.93
N LEU A 165 -13.38 -0.92 21.45
CA LEU A 165 -13.06 -0.16 22.65
C LEU A 165 -13.12 -1.14 23.82
N ILE A 166 -11.96 -1.60 24.31
CA ILE A 166 -11.89 -2.32 25.57
C ILE A 166 -11.87 -1.26 26.67
N LYS A 167 -13.02 -1.04 27.33
CA LYS A 167 -13.06 -0.29 28.58
C LYS A 167 -12.49 -1.20 29.66
N SER A 168 -11.24 -0.98 30.08
CA SER A 168 -10.74 -1.54 31.33
C SER A 168 -11.44 -0.80 32.48
N GLY A 169 -12.60 -1.32 32.89
CA GLY A 169 -13.24 -0.91 34.13
C GLY A 169 -12.34 -1.25 35.31
N GLN A 170 -12.10 -0.27 36.18
CA GLN A 170 -11.38 -0.40 37.44
C GLN A 170 -11.96 -1.54 38.28
N CYS A 171 -11.11 -2.52 38.62
CA CYS A 171 -11.31 -3.29 39.85
C CYS A 171 -10.85 -2.39 41.00
N CYS A 172 -11.78 -1.69 41.64
CA CYS A 172 -11.56 -1.07 42.93
C CYS A 172 -12.66 -1.53 43.88
N GLY A 173 -12.25 -2.33 44.87
CA GLY A 173 -12.77 -2.45 46.24
C GLY A 173 -14.26 -2.61 46.43
#